data_AF-A0A212FM77-F1
#
_entry.id   AF-A0A212FM77-F1
#
_cell.length_a   1.000
_cell.length_b   1.000
_cell.length_c   1.000
_cell.angle_alpha   90.00
_cell.angle_beta   90.00
_cell.angle_gamma   90.00
#
_symmetry.space_group_name_H-M   'P 1'
#
loop_
_entity.id
_entity.type
_entity.pdbx_description
1 polymer ?
#
loop_
_entity_poly.entity_id
_entity_poly.type
_entity_poly.pdbx_seq_one_letter_code
_entity_poly.pdbx_strand_id
1 'polypeptide(L)'
;MDTLTKNFRVLPLYEQQTFQYRIKNHVSLQKNQYLACKWSECKDNLGKKKRQAFEFPQVSDFHFYNYHNCYKPSESTKNRKNYRYSLTTGPGVDEYGEIPIPHEMIGYKSDVAKPKRNSTILRKSRKQNIFKRRL
;
A
#
# COMPACT_ATOMS: atom_id res chain seq x y z
N MET A 1 23.23 -17.86 19.70
CA MET A 1 22.39 -18.65 18.76
C MET A 1 21.26 -19.23 19.61
N ASP A 2 20.34 -18.40 20.10
CA ASP A 2 19.50 -18.74 21.27
C ASP A 2 18.02 -18.35 21.10
N THR A 3 17.48 -18.51 19.89
CA THR A 3 16.07 -18.20 19.61
C THR A 3 15.22 -19.44 19.28
N LEU A 4 15.82 -20.63 19.12
CA LEU A 4 15.08 -21.85 18.79
C LEU A 4 14.36 -22.49 19.99
N THR A 5 14.69 -22.12 21.22
CA THR A 5 14.20 -22.80 22.45
C THR A 5 13.02 -22.11 23.13
N LYS A 6 12.57 -20.93 22.66
CA LYS A 6 11.54 -20.13 23.37
C LYS A 6 10.08 -20.55 23.15
N ASN A 7 9.79 -21.48 22.24
CA ASN A 7 8.41 -21.82 21.86
C ASN A 7 8.04 -23.31 22.01
N PHE A 8 8.69 -24.05 22.90
CA PHE A 8 8.18 -25.34 23.36
C PHE A 8 7.52 -25.16 24.72
N ARG A 9 6.34 -24.52 24.75
CA ARG A 9 5.44 -24.66 25.90
C ARG A 9 4.91 -26.10 25.87
N VAL A 10 5.74 -27.05 26.31
CA VAL A 10 5.28 -28.39 26.65
C VAL A 10 4.42 -28.20 27.90
N LEU A 11 3.11 -28.13 27.69
CA LEU A 11 2.17 -28.08 28.79
C LEU A 11 2.29 -29.40 29.57
N PRO A 12 2.24 -29.36 30.91
CA PRO A 12 2.01 -30.56 31.70
C PRO A 12 0.81 -31.35 31.12
N LEU A 13 0.89 -32.68 31.16
CA LEU A 13 -0.12 -33.58 30.55
C LEU A 13 -1.57 -33.18 30.89
N TYR A 14 -1.83 -32.77 32.14
CA TYR A 14 -3.15 -32.32 32.59
C TYR A 14 -3.61 -31.02 31.91
N GLU A 15 -2.72 -30.02 31.80
CA GLU A 15 -3.02 -28.75 31.14
C GLU A 15 -3.22 -28.95 29.63
N GLN A 16 -2.46 -29.86 29.03
CA GLN A 16 -2.65 -30.25 27.63
C GLN A 16 -4.03 -30.88 27.41
N GLN A 17 -4.47 -31.79 28.28
CA GLN A 17 -5.78 -32.44 28.18
C GLN A 17 -6.94 -31.45 28.34
N THR A 18 -6.86 -30.56 29.34
CA THR A 18 -7.89 -29.53 29.57
C THR A 18 -7.93 -28.52 28.42
N PHE A 19 -6.77 -28.13 27.87
CA PHE A 19 -6.68 -27.29 26.68
C PHE A 19 -7.30 -27.96 25.45
N GLN A 20 -6.95 -29.23 25.17
CA GLN A 20 -7.53 -29.99 24.06
C GLN A 20 -9.05 -30.17 24.22
N TYR A 21 -9.52 -30.43 25.43
CA TYR A 21 -10.95 -30.53 25.72
C TYR A 21 -11.69 -29.20 25.44
N ARG A 22 -11.11 -28.06 25.84
CA ARG A 22 -11.65 -26.74 25.52
C ARG A 22 -11.68 -26.49 24.02
N ILE A 23 -10.59 -26.77 23.30
CA ILE A 23 -10.55 -26.64 21.83
C ILE A 23 -11.63 -27.52 21.20
N LYS A 24 -11.71 -28.79 21.59
CA LYS A 24 -12.70 -29.73 21.06
C LYS A 24 -14.12 -29.21 21.26
N ASN A 25 -14.42 -28.62 22.42
CA ASN A 25 -15.71 -28.00 22.68
C ASN A 25 -15.96 -26.75 21.81
N HIS A 26 -14.98 -25.85 21.72
CA HIS A 26 -15.12 -24.59 20.96
C HIS A 26 -15.16 -24.80 19.44
N VAL A 27 -14.48 -25.82 18.92
CA VAL A 27 -14.41 -26.14 17.49
C VAL A 27 -15.51 -27.13 17.07
N SER A 28 -16.29 -27.66 18.02
CA SER A 28 -17.41 -28.55 17.70
C SER A 28 -18.56 -27.78 17.01
N LEU A 29 -19.03 -28.32 15.89
CA LEU A 29 -20.21 -27.80 15.18
C LEU A 29 -21.51 -27.92 16.00
N GLN A 30 -21.56 -28.85 16.96
CA GLN A 30 -22.73 -29.05 17.82
C GLN A 30 -22.90 -27.95 18.87
N LYS A 31 -21.80 -27.44 19.44
CA LYS A 31 -21.84 -26.44 20.51
C LYS A 31 -21.61 -25.02 20.00
N ASN A 32 -20.87 -24.86 18.90
CA ASN A 32 -20.57 -23.56 18.32
C ASN A 32 -21.52 -23.22 17.17
N GLN A 33 -22.56 -22.45 17.47
CA GLN A 33 -23.58 -22.03 16.51
C GLN A 33 -22.99 -21.22 15.35
N TYR A 34 -21.97 -20.38 15.60
CA TYR A 34 -21.32 -19.61 14.54
C TYR A 34 -20.66 -20.51 13.50
N LEU A 35 -19.93 -21.54 13.94
CA LEU A 35 -19.33 -22.53 13.04
C LEU A 35 -20.40 -23.33 12.29
N ALA A 36 -21.51 -23.68 12.95
CA ALA A 36 -22.62 -24.37 12.31
C ALA A 36 -23.24 -23.54 11.17
N CYS A 37 -23.49 -22.24 11.41
CA CYS A 37 -23.98 -21.32 10.38
C CYS A 37 -22.99 -21.14 9.22
N LYS A 38 -21.69 -21.01 9.51
CA LYS A 38 -20.66 -20.94 8.46
C LYS A 38 -20.55 -22.22 7.66
N TRP A 39 -20.75 -23.37 8.31
CA TRP A 39 -20.77 -24.67 7.64
C TRP A 39 -22.01 -24.85 6.75
N SER A 40 -23.19 -24.42 7.18
CA SER A 40 -24.38 -24.42 6.32
C SER A 40 -24.19 -23.51 5.12
N GLU A 41 -23.68 -22.29 5.33
CA GLU A 41 -23.33 -21.36 4.24
C GLU A 41 -22.34 -21.99 3.25
N CYS A 42 -21.34 -22.73 3.73
CA CYS A 42 -20.41 -23.45 2.87
C CYS A 42 -21.10 -24.54 2.03
N LYS A 43 -21.98 -25.35 2.65
CA LYS A 43 -22.75 -26.40 1.96
C LYS A 43 -23.68 -25.82 0.89
N ASP A 44 -24.39 -24.75 1.21
CA ASP A 44 -25.33 -24.09 0.29
C ASP A 44 -24.60 -23.47 -0.92
N ASN A 45 -23.34 -23.11 -0.73
CA ASN A 45 -22.50 -22.52 -1.77
C ASN A 45 -21.62 -23.54 -2.51
N LEU A 46 -21.57 -24.80 -2.09
CA LEU A 46 -20.68 -25.81 -2.66
C LEU A 46 -20.94 -26.04 -4.16
N GLY A 47 -22.22 -26.07 -4.57
CA GLY A 47 -22.63 -26.23 -5.96
C GLY A 47 -22.69 -24.93 -6.77
N LYS A 48 -22.67 -23.76 -6.11
CA LYS A 48 -22.75 -22.44 -6.76
C LYS A 48 -21.37 -21.92 -7.19
N LYS A 49 -20.29 -22.52 -6.68
CA LYS A 49 -18.92 -22.17 -7.06
C LYS A 49 -18.69 -22.56 -8.52
N LYS A 50 -18.56 -21.57 -9.39
CA LYS A 50 -18.08 -21.78 -10.76
C LYS A 50 -16.68 -22.38 -10.66
N ARG A 51 -16.47 -23.54 -11.31
CA ARG A 51 -15.12 -24.09 -11.50
C ARG A 51 -14.34 -23.13 -12.39
N GLN A 52 -13.52 -22.29 -11.77
CA GLN A 52 -12.50 -21.50 -12.47
C GLN A 52 -11.17 -22.23 -12.33
N ALA A 53 -10.33 -22.13 -13.36
CA ALA A 53 -8.94 -22.55 -13.23
C ALA A 53 -8.30 -21.77 -12.07
N PHE A 54 -7.44 -22.43 -11.30
CA PHE A 54 -6.67 -21.73 -10.29
C PHE A 54 -5.68 -20.81 -11.01
N GLU A 55 -5.87 -19.51 -10.87
CA GLU A 55 -4.93 -18.51 -11.37
C GLU A 55 -3.93 -18.18 -10.27
N PHE A 56 -2.64 -18.36 -10.56
CA PHE A 56 -1.59 -17.99 -9.61
C PHE A 56 -1.59 -16.46 -9.42
N PRO A 57 -1.59 -15.96 -8.17
CA PRO A 57 -1.42 -14.55 -7.91
C PRO A 57 -0.11 -14.06 -8.54
N GLN A 58 -0.16 -13.00 -9.35
CA GLN A 58 1.08 -12.43 -9.88
C GLN A 58 1.84 -11.71 -8.76
N VAL A 59 3.17 -11.91 -8.72
CA VAL A 59 4.03 -11.26 -7.72
C VAL A 59 3.95 -9.74 -7.78
N SER A 60 3.70 -9.17 -8.97
CA SER A 60 3.53 -7.72 -9.18
C SER A 60 2.30 -7.13 -8.48
N ASP A 61 1.33 -7.96 -8.13
CA ASP A 61 0.08 -7.53 -7.48
C ASP A 61 0.21 -7.58 -5.94
N PHE A 62 1.33 -8.08 -5.44
CA PHE A 62 1.62 -8.17 -4.01
C PHE A 62 2.25 -6.86 -3.54
N HIS A 63 1.55 -6.16 -2.65
CA HIS A 63 1.93 -4.84 -2.17
C HIS A 63 2.26 -4.88 -0.68
N PHE A 64 3.23 -4.07 -0.29
CA PHE A 64 3.54 -3.81 1.12
C PHE A 64 2.98 -2.44 1.50
N TYR A 65 1.95 -2.42 2.33
CA TYR A 65 1.28 -1.19 2.77
C TYR A 65 1.05 -1.24 4.28
N ASN A 66 1.37 -0.16 5.00
CA ASN A 66 1.24 -0.05 6.45
C ASN A 66 1.78 -1.27 7.22
N TYR A 67 2.98 -1.74 6.87
CA TYR A 67 3.64 -2.88 7.48
C TYR A 67 2.97 -4.26 7.28
N HIS A 68 2.02 -4.34 6.35
CA HIS A 68 1.34 -5.59 6.02
C HIS A 68 1.40 -5.89 4.52
N ASN A 69 1.55 -7.18 4.21
CA ASN A 69 1.45 -7.70 2.86
C ASN A 69 -0.03 -7.78 2.44
N CYS A 70 -0.38 -7.18 1.31
CA CYS A 70 -1.73 -7.20 0.78
C CYS A 70 -1.74 -7.48 -0.74
N TYR A 71 -2.66 -8.33 -1.18
CA TYR A 71 -2.86 -8.64 -2.60
C TYR A 71 -3.85 -7.65 -3.22
N LYS A 72 -3.36 -6.81 -4.15
CA LYS A 72 -4.13 -5.71 -4.77
C LYS A 72 -3.86 -5.64 -6.28
N PRO A 73 -4.50 -6.48 -7.09
CA PRO A 73 -4.28 -6.51 -8.55
C PRO A 73 -4.70 -5.21 -9.26
N SER A 74 -5.64 -4.44 -8.70
CA SER A 74 -6.05 -3.13 -9.24
C SER A 74 -4.95 -2.07 -9.16
N GLU A 75 -4.05 -2.17 -8.18
CA GLU A 75 -2.93 -1.25 -7.97
C GLU A 75 -1.63 -1.72 -8.63
N SER A 76 -1.65 -2.88 -9.29
CA SER A 76 -0.50 -3.49 -9.97
C SER A 76 0.19 -2.51 -10.91
N THR A 77 1.52 -2.53 -10.93
CA THR A 77 2.36 -1.66 -11.79
C THR A 77 1.96 -1.76 -13.27
N LYS A 78 1.46 -2.92 -13.71
CA LYS A 78 0.98 -3.15 -15.08
C LYS A 78 -0.30 -2.36 -15.40
N ASN A 79 -1.18 -2.18 -14.42
CA ASN A 79 -2.46 -1.49 -14.57
C ASN A 79 -2.36 0.03 -14.32
N ARG A 80 -1.25 0.49 -13.74
CA ARG A 80 -1.04 1.91 -13.45
C ARG A 80 -0.78 2.67 -14.75
N LYS A 81 -1.59 3.71 -15.01
CA LYS A 81 -1.35 4.63 -16.12
C LYS A 81 0.03 5.27 -15.98
N ASN A 82 0.89 5.05 -16.97
CA ASN A 82 2.22 5.62 -17.00
C ASN A 82 2.17 7.02 -17.63
N TYR A 83 2.35 8.05 -16.81
CA TYR A 83 2.34 9.46 -17.24
C TYR A 83 3.75 9.97 -17.61
N ARG A 84 4.76 9.09 -17.64
CA ARG A 84 6.15 9.50 -17.93
C ARG A 84 6.30 10.19 -19.30
N TYR A 85 5.45 9.84 -20.25
CA TYR A 85 5.42 10.42 -21.60
C TYR A 85 4.21 11.34 -21.84
N SER A 86 3.41 11.64 -20.80
CA SER A 86 2.26 12.54 -20.94
C SER A 86 2.57 13.98 -20.52
N LEU A 87 3.82 14.26 -20.16
CA LEU A 87 4.24 15.63 -19.92
C LEU A 87 4.37 16.31 -21.27
N THR A 88 3.63 17.41 -21.47
CA THR A 88 3.91 18.36 -22.54
C THR A 88 5.36 18.78 -22.44
N THR A 89 5.99 19.03 -23.59
CA THR A 89 7.36 19.53 -23.60
C THR A 89 7.45 20.76 -22.69
N GLY A 90 8.43 20.76 -21.79
CA GLY A 90 8.60 21.85 -20.83
C GLY A 90 8.89 23.17 -21.56
N PRO A 91 8.70 24.33 -20.90
CA PRO A 91 9.04 25.61 -21.52
C PRO A 91 10.50 25.62 -21.99
N GLY A 92 10.72 25.89 -23.27
CA GLY A 92 12.04 25.86 -23.92
C GLY A 92 12.42 24.52 -24.57
N VAL A 93 11.53 23.55 -24.57
CA VAL A 93 11.69 22.26 -25.28
C VAL A 93 10.51 22.09 -26.23
N ASP A 94 10.78 21.80 -27.49
CA ASP A 94 9.79 21.43 -28.52
C ASP A 94 9.86 19.91 -28.78
N GLU A 95 8.97 19.39 -29.63
CA GLU A 95 8.95 17.96 -30.03
C GLU A 95 10.30 17.45 -30.57
N TYR A 96 11.11 18.37 -31.09
CA TYR A 96 12.43 18.12 -31.67
C TYR A 96 13.62 18.37 -30.72
N GLY A 97 13.38 18.80 -29.48
CA GLY A 97 14.43 19.05 -28.49
C GLY A 97 14.48 20.49 -27.95
N GLU A 98 15.64 20.92 -27.46
CA GLU A 98 15.80 22.25 -26.87
C GLU A 98 15.69 23.35 -27.94
N ILE A 99 14.86 24.36 -27.67
CA ILE A 99 14.76 25.55 -28.53
C ILE A 99 15.98 26.42 -28.24
N PRO A 100 16.85 26.69 -29.23
CA PRO A 100 18.02 27.53 -29.01
C PRO A 100 17.59 28.93 -28.55
N ILE A 101 18.26 29.45 -27.53
CA ILE A 101 18.01 30.80 -27.01
C ILE A 101 18.36 31.80 -28.14
N PRO A 102 17.42 32.67 -28.56
CA PRO A 102 17.69 33.65 -29.60
C PRO A 102 18.92 34.49 -29.24
N HIS A 103 19.83 34.68 -30.18
CA HIS A 103 21.08 35.44 -29.97
C HIS A 103 20.81 36.87 -29.46
N GLU A 104 19.69 37.46 -29.89
CA GLU A 104 19.25 38.79 -29.47
C GLU A 104 18.97 38.86 -27.97
N MET A 105 18.51 37.76 -27.34
CA MET A 105 18.22 37.71 -25.90
C MET A 105 19.45 37.61 -25.00
N ILE A 106 20.59 37.13 -25.52
CA ILE A 106 21.82 36.94 -24.72
C ILE A 106 22.42 38.30 -24.28
N GLY A 107 22.06 39.40 -24.95
CA GLY A 107 22.53 40.76 -24.64
C GLY A 107 21.55 41.65 -23.86
N TYR A 108 20.27 41.28 -23.73
CA TYR A 108 19.29 42.07 -22.99
C TYR A 108 19.47 41.89 -21.48
N LYS A 109 20.42 42.62 -20.90
CA LYS A 109 20.33 43.00 -19.50
C LYS A 109 19.10 43.89 -19.36
N SER A 110 17.98 43.31 -18.95
CA SER A 110 16.86 44.12 -18.52
C SER A 110 17.32 44.91 -17.29
N ASP A 111 17.42 46.23 -17.41
CA ASP A 111 17.55 47.16 -16.27
C ASP A 111 16.30 47.16 -15.38
N VAL A 112 15.47 46.13 -15.49
CA VAL A 112 14.28 45.92 -14.68
C VAL A 112 14.77 45.48 -13.30
N ALA A 113 14.79 46.47 -12.39
CA ALA A 113 15.08 46.29 -10.98
C ALA A 113 14.43 45.01 -10.47
N LYS A 114 15.25 44.00 -10.14
CA LYS A 114 14.78 42.73 -9.60
C LYS A 114 13.87 43.04 -8.40
N PRO A 115 12.58 42.65 -8.40
CA PRO A 115 11.73 42.90 -7.27
C PRO A 115 12.34 42.20 -6.06
N LYS A 116 12.61 42.98 -4.99
CA LYS A 116 13.10 42.45 -3.71
C LYS A 116 12.14 41.36 -3.25
N ARG A 117 12.56 40.09 -3.36
CA ARG A 117 11.82 38.95 -2.84
C ARG A 117 11.68 39.12 -1.33
N ASN A 118 10.51 39.53 -0.87
CA ASN A 118 10.13 39.51 0.54
C ASN A 118 10.04 38.04 1.01
N SER A 119 11.18 37.45 1.35
CA SER A 119 11.35 36.05 1.78
C SER A 119 10.78 35.74 3.16
N THR A 120 10.17 36.72 3.83
CA THR A 120 9.69 36.62 5.20
C THR A 120 8.29 36.01 5.35
N ILE A 121 7.46 35.99 4.31
CA ILE A 121 6.05 35.53 4.43
C ILE A 121 5.93 34.00 4.28
N LEU A 122 6.77 33.34 3.46
CA LEU A 122 6.69 31.89 3.23
C LEU A 122 7.22 31.02 4.39
N ARG A 123 7.93 31.57 5.37
CA ARG A 123 8.47 30.80 6.50
C ARG A 123 7.46 30.57 7.63
N LYS A 124 6.42 31.40 7.78
CA LYS A 124 5.41 31.23 8.86
C LYS A 124 4.38 30.13 8.54
N SER A 125 3.97 29.97 7.28
CA SER A 125 3.00 28.94 6.89
C SER A 125 3.56 27.51 6.95
N ARG A 126 4.88 27.35 6.75
CA ARG A 126 5.53 26.03 6.82
C ARG A 126 5.67 25.50 8.27
N LYS A 127 5.73 26.37 9.29
CA LYS A 127 5.77 25.95 10.70
C LYS A 127 4.39 25.52 11.23
N GLN A 128 3.30 26.12 10.75
CA GLN A 128 1.94 25.75 11.20
C GLN A 128 1.47 24.40 10.65
N ASN A 129 1.87 24.02 9.42
CA ASN A 129 1.50 22.73 8.83
C ASN A 129 2.27 21.52 9.37
N ILE A 130 3.44 21.73 10.00
CA ILE A 130 4.20 20.63 10.63
C ILE A 130 3.59 20.26 11.99
N PHE A 131 3.03 21.21 12.74
CA PHE A 131 2.43 20.94 14.04
C PHE A 131 1.07 20.23 13.95
N LYS A 132 0.30 20.44 12.87
CA LYS A 132 -1.00 19.77 12.65
C LYS A 132 -0.90 18.31 12.16
N ARG A 133 0.30 17.81 11.86
CA ARG A 133 0.52 16.42 11.40
C ARG A 133 1.14 15.50 12.45
N ARG A 134 1.24 15.96 13.71
CA ARG A 134 1.81 15.22 14.84
C ARG A 134 0.83 15.03 16.01
N LEU A 135 -0.47 15.26 15.78
CA LEU A 135 -1.56 14.85 16.68
C LEU A 135 -2.41 13.83 15.95
#